data_AF-A0A954YEM9-F1
#
_entry.id   AF-A0A954YEM9-F1
#
_cell.length_a   1.000
_cell.length_b   1.000
_cell.length_c   1.000
_cell.angle_alpha   90.00
_cell.angle_beta   90.00
_cell.angle_gamma   90.00
#
_symmetry.space_group_name_H-M   'P 1'
#
loop_
_entity.id
_entity.type
_entity.pdbx_description
1 polymer ?
#
loop_
_entity_poly.entity_id
_entity_poly.type
_entity_poly.pdbx_seq_one_letter_code
_entity_poly.pdbx_strand_id
1 'polypeptide(L)'
;MLGLGAPGLLGAGGVGGLLGVEDASSGADYLPAFNGRGDVCQLIDASDGSLAARYEYDPFGKLIALGGAYADANPFRFSTKIADAVTGYSYFGYRDYHPYLGRW
;
A
#
# COMPACT_ATOMS: atom_id res chain seq x y z
N MET A 1 18.27 3.53 -0.90
CA MET A 1 16.92 3.59 -0.31
C MET A 1 17.07 3.70 1.20
N LEU A 2 17.13 4.92 1.72
CA LEU A 2 17.32 5.19 3.15
C LEU A 2 16.10 5.98 3.61
N GLY A 3 15.06 5.27 4.05
CA GLY A 3 13.97 5.86 4.81
C GLY A 3 14.48 6.14 6.21
N LEU A 4 14.71 7.41 6.54
CA LEU A 4 15.15 7.82 7.86
C LEU A 4 13.93 7.92 8.79
N GLY A 5 13.63 6.84 9.52
CA GLY A 5 12.68 6.85 10.64
C GLY A 5 13.44 7.02 11.96
N ALA A 6 13.24 8.15 12.64
CA ALA A 6 13.73 8.38 14.01
C ALA A 6 12.86 7.61 15.03
N PRO A 7 13.39 7.30 16.24
CA PRO A 7 12.93 6.21 17.08
C PRO A 7 11.64 6.57 17.83
N GLY A 8 10.54 6.02 17.36
CA GLY A 8 9.26 6.02 18.05
C GLY A 8 8.35 5.00 17.37
N LEU A 9 8.04 3.91 18.07
CA LEU A 9 7.27 2.76 17.57
C LEU A 9 5.82 3.08 17.14
N LEU A 10 5.41 4.36 17.08
CA LEU A 10 4.10 4.86 16.63
C LEU A 10 4.15 6.24 15.91
N GLY A 11 5.26 6.62 15.27
CA GLY A 11 5.37 7.88 14.52
C GLY A 11 5.37 7.66 13.00
N ALA A 12 4.22 7.85 12.34
CA ALA A 12 3.97 7.71 10.89
C ALA A 12 4.30 6.32 10.27
N GLY A 13 3.29 5.63 9.72
CA GLY A 13 3.43 4.28 9.12
C GLY A 13 2.42 3.23 9.62
N GLY A 14 1.45 3.64 10.45
CA GLY A 14 0.30 2.84 10.82
C GLY A 14 -0.66 2.59 9.66
N VAL A 15 -1.77 1.91 9.94
CA VAL A 15 -2.87 1.76 8.97
C VAL A 15 -3.38 3.15 8.58
N GLY A 16 -3.46 3.45 7.28
CA GLY A 16 -3.84 4.77 6.76
C GLY A 16 -2.79 5.86 6.95
N GLY A 17 -1.57 5.52 7.37
CA GLY A 17 -0.51 6.48 7.71
C GLY A 17 0.50 6.77 6.60
N LEU A 18 0.33 6.23 5.39
CA LEU A 18 1.22 6.50 4.25
C LEU A 18 0.90 7.88 3.67
N LEU A 19 1.92 8.73 3.55
CA LEU A 19 1.75 10.12 3.09
C LEU A 19 2.07 10.30 1.61
N GLY A 20 2.90 9.43 1.05
CA GLY A 20 3.37 9.49 -0.33
C GLY A 20 4.24 8.28 -0.66
N VAL A 21 4.41 8.02 -1.95
CA VAL A 21 5.34 7.02 -2.47
C VAL A 21 6.25 7.71 -3.47
N GLU A 22 7.54 7.76 -3.17
CA GLU A 22 8.59 8.20 -4.09
C GLU A 22 9.20 6.96 -4.75
N ASP A 23 9.03 6.80 -6.05
CA ASP A 23 9.70 5.75 -6.81
C ASP A 23 11.04 6.28 -7.33
N ALA A 24 12.10 5.98 -6.59
CA ALA A 24 13.46 6.38 -6.96
C ALA A 24 13.94 5.81 -8.31
N SER A 25 13.30 4.76 -8.84
CA SER A 25 13.70 4.17 -10.12
C SER A 25 13.16 4.95 -11.32
N SER A 26 11.94 5.48 -11.22
CA SER A 26 11.28 6.29 -12.26
C SER A 26 11.37 7.79 -12.00
N GLY A 27 11.65 8.20 -10.75
CA GLY A 27 11.56 9.58 -10.28
C GLY A 27 10.12 10.09 -10.10
N ALA A 28 9.12 9.19 -10.15
CA ALA A 28 7.72 9.54 -10.00
C ALA A 28 7.31 9.58 -8.52
N ASP A 29 6.45 10.55 -8.19
CA ASP A 29 5.84 10.69 -6.87
C ASP A 29 4.35 10.36 -6.96
N TYR A 30 3.85 9.60 -5.98
CA TYR A 30 2.45 9.21 -5.92
C TYR A 30 1.80 9.60 -4.59
N LEU A 31 0.58 10.11 -4.66
CA LEU A 31 -0.26 10.43 -3.52
C LEU A 31 -1.28 9.31 -3.28
N PRO A 32 -1.30 8.69 -2.09
CA PRO A 32 -2.25 7.62 -1.79
C PRO A 32 -3.62 8.16 -1.40
N ALA A 33 -4.67 7.47 -1.86
CA ALA A 33 -6.04 7.66 -1.39
C ALA A 33 -6.55 6.41 -0.65
N PHE A 34 -7.25 6.63 0.46
CA PHE A 34 -7.65 5.58 1.39
C PHE A 34 -9.17 5.44 1.51
N ASN A 35 -9.64 4.23 1.83
CA ASN A 35 -10.97 4.06 2.39
C ASN A 35 -11.00 4.35 3.91
N GLY A 36 -12.18 4.31 4.53
CA GLY A 36 -12.34 4.56 5.96
C GLY A 36 -11.64 3.58 6.91
N ARG A 37 -11.16 2.44 6.40
CA ARG A 37 -10.34 1.47 7.16
C ARG A 37 -8.85 1.78 7.08
N GLY A 38 -8.42 2.63 6.14
CA GLY A 38 -7.00 2.92 5.89
C GLY A 38 -6.35 1.93 4.92
N ASP A 39 -7.13 1.30 4.03
CA ASP A 39 -6.59 0.55 2.89
C ASP A 39 -6.24 1.52 1.76
N VAL A 40 -5.12 1.29 1.08
CA VAL A 40 -4.77 2.05 -0.13
C VAL A 40 -5.72 1.61 -1.26
N CYS A 41 -6.61 2.50 -1.68
CA CYS A 41 -7.57 2.24 -2.76
C CYS A 41 -7.08 2.79 -4.10
N GLN A 42 -6.32 3.89 -4.10
CA GLN A 42 -5.77 4.49 -5.31
C GLN A 42 -4.40 5.11 -5.05
N LEU A 43 -3.60 5.20 -6.11
CA LEU A 43 -2.42 6.06 -6.19
C LEU A 43 -2.63 7.06 -7.32
N ILE A 44 -2.42 8.32 -7.02
CA ILE A 44 -2.50 9.44 -7.96
C ILE A 44 -1.09 9.90 -8.28
N ASP A 45 -0.77 10.03 -9.57
CA ASP A 45 0.51 10.61 -10.01
C ASP A 45 0.55 12.09 -9.60
N ALA A 46 1.56 12.47 -8.82
CA ALA A 46 1.66 13.81 -8.28
C ALA A 46 2.02 14.86 -9.34
N SER A 47 2.54 14.44 -10.50
CA SER A 47 2.96 15.36 -11.57
C SER A 47 1.78 15.89 -12.39
N ASP A 48 0.77 15.05 -12.64
CA ASP A 48 -0.34 15.37 -13.54
C ASP A 48 -1.74 15.05 -12.97
N GLY A 49 -1.83 14.43 -11.79
CA GLY A 49 -3.09 14.07 -11.15
C GLY A 49 -3.77 12.84 -11.75
N SER A 50 -3.11 12.11 -12.65
CA SER A 50 -3.66 10.91 -13.28
C SER A 50 -3.70 9.71 -12.31
N LEU A 51 -4.58 8.75 -12.59
CA LEU A 51 -4.72 7.53 -11.80
C LEU A 51 -3.58 6.55 -12.15
N ALA A 52 -2.60 6.41 -11.27
CA ALA A 52 -1.47 5.50 -11.44
C ALA A 52 -1.81 4.06 -11.01
N ALA A 53 -2.63 3.89 -9.97
CA ALA A 53 -3.10 2.58 -9.52
C ALA A 53 -4.49 2.65 -8.85
N ARG A 54 -5.23 1.54 -8.91
CA ARG A 54 -6.50 1.30 -8.20
C ARG A 54 -6.50 -0.11 -7.62
N TYR A 55 -7.08 -0.26 -6.43
CA TYR A 55 -7.25 -1.54 -5.74
C TYR A 55 -8.65 -1.64 -5.12
N GLU A 56 -9.23 -2.83 -5.22
CA GLU A 56 -10.47 -3.20 -4.55
C GLU A 56 -10.25 -4.45 -3.73
N TYR A 57 -10.72 -4.42 -2.48
CA TYR A 57 -10.52 -5.51 -1.54
C TYR A 57 -11.86 -6.05 -1.04
N ASP A 58 -11.87 -7.32 -0.68
CA ASP A 58 -12.92 -7.89 0.14
C ASP A 58 -12.77 -7.43 1.62
N PRO A 59 -13.73 -7.79 2.50
CA PRO A 59 -13.65 -7.44 3.92
C PRO A 59 -12.42 -8.00 4.66
N PHE A 60 -11.75 -9.02 4.14
CA PHE A 60 -10.53 -9.60 4.73
C PHE A 60 -9.26 -9.16 4.00
N GLY A 61 -9.34 -8.17 3.09
CA GLY A 61 -8.16 -7.62 2.42
C GLY A 61 -7.69 -8.43 1.20
N LYS A 62 -8.43 -9.44 0.76
CA LYS A 62 -8.14 -10.12 -0.50
C LYS A 62 -8.44 -9.17 -1.65
N LEU A 63 -7.48 -9.04 -2.56
CA LEU A 63 -7.62 -8.22 -3.76
C LEU A 63 -8.65 -8.84 -4.72
N ILE A 64 -9.73 -8.10 -5.01
CA ILE A 64 -10.79 -8.48 -5.94
C ILE A 64 -10.50 -7.91 -7.34
N ALA A 65 -9.97 -6.69 -7.39
CA ALA A 65 -9.57 -6.03 -8.62
C ALA A 65 -8.36 -5.13 -8.40
N LEU A 66 -7.52 -5.01 -9.42
CA LEU A 66 -6.42 -4.06 -9.48
C LEU A 66 -6.28 -3.53 -10.91
N GLY A 67 -5.74 -2.32 -11.06
CA GLY A 67 -5.46 -1.76 -12.38
C GLY A 67 -4.67 -0.46 -12.31
N GLY A 68 -4.11 -0.06 -13.44
CA GLY A 68 -3.18 1.08 -13.57
C GLY A 68 -1.73 0.63 -13.72
N ALA A 69 -0.91 1.46 -14.36
CA ALA A 69 0.45 1.11 -14.75
C ALA A 69 1.38 0.85 -13.55
N TYR A 70 1.08 1.44 -12.39
CA TYR A 70 1.88 1.30 -11.16
C TYR A 70 1.28 0.32 -10.14
N ALA A 71 0.19 -0.38 -10.50
CA ALA A 71 -0.56 -1.22 -9.55
C ALA A 71 0.26 -2.40 -9.01
N ASP A 72 1.03 -3.06 -9.88
CA ASP A 72 1.85 -4.20 -9.49
C ASP A 72 3.13 -3.77 -8.75
N ALA A 73 3.66 -2.60 -9.08
CA ALA A 73 4.90 -2.08 -8.50
C ALA A 73 4.72 -1.58 -7.05
N ASN A 74 3.54 -1.07 -6.70
CA ASN A 74 3.30 -0.55 -5.37
C ASN A 74 3.15 -1.68 -4.31
N PRO A 75 4.04 -1.72 -3.30
CA PRO A 75 3.96 -2.71 -2.23
C PRO A 75 2.92 -2.37 -1.17
N PHE A 76 2.54 -1.10 -0.99
CA PHE A 76 1.64 -0.69 0.10
C PHE A 76 0.17 -0.83 -0.31
N ARG A 77 -0.55 -1.80 0.27
CA ARG A 77 -1.92 -2.15 -0.15
C ARG A 77 -2.89 -2.20 1.02
N PHE A 78 -3.47 -3.36 1.28
CA PHE A 78 -4.44 -3.61 2.35
C PHE A 78 -3.89 -3.14 3.70
N SER A 79 -4.67 -2.34 4.44
CA SER A 79 -4.29 -1.72 5.71
C SER A 79 -2.94 -0.97 5.67
N THR A 80 -2.56 -0.45 4.50
CA THR A 80 -1.27 0.20 4.25
C THR A 80 -0.07 -0.70 4.59
N LYS A 81 -0.22 -2.02 4.46
CA LYS A 81 0.85 -3.00 4.70
C LYS A 81 1.49 -3.46 3.41
N ILE A 82 2.69 -4.01 3.54
CA ILE A 82 3.48 -4.51 2.42
C ILE A 82 2.82 -5.81 1.95
N ALA A 83 2.28 -5.79 0.74
CA ALA A 83 1.76 -6.98 0.09
C ALA A 83 2.89 -7.69 -0.65
N ASP A 84 3.00 -9.00 -0.43
CA ASP A 84 3.83 -9.87 -1.24
C ASP A 84 3.03 -10.35 -2.46
N ALA A 85 3.51 -10.01 -3.65
CA ALA A 85 2.86 -10.38 -4.91
C ALA A 85 2.95 -11.89 -5.22
N VAL A 86 3.92 -12.61 -4.65
CA VAL A 86 4.11 -14.05 -4.88
C VAL A 86 3.15 -14.88 -4.03
N THR A 87 3.08 -14.59 -2.73
CA THR A 87 2.22 -15.33 -1.79
C THR A 87 0.82 -14.76 -1.64
N GLY A 88 0.62 -13.49 -1.98
CA GLY A 88 -0.60 -12.74 -1.69
C GLY A 88 -0.77 -12.40 -0.22
N TYR A 89 0.27 -12.54 0.61
CA TYR A 89 0.23 -12.22 2.03
C TYR A 89 0.49 -10.73 2.26
N SER A 90 0.09 -10.22 3.42
CA SER A 90 0.40 -8.87 3.85
C SER A 90 1.27 -8.90 5.11
N TYR A 91 2.43 -8.25 5.07
CA TYR A 91 3.35 -8.20 6.20
C TYR A 91 3.02 -7.03 7.13
N PHE A 92 2.66 -7.35 8.38
CA PHE A 92 2.34 -6.37 9.42
C PHE A 92 3.52 -6.07 10.36
N GLY A 93 4.75 -6.34 9.94
CA GLY A 93 5.97 -6.02 10.69
C GLY A 93 6.44 -7.12 11.64
N TYR A 94 5.54 -7.91 12.22
CA TYR A 94 5.91 -9.07 13.07
C TYR A 94 5.22 -10.37 12.67
N ARG A 95 4.19 -10.27 11.84
CA ARG A 95 3.35 -11.39 11.41
C ARG A 95 2.95 -11.16 9.98
N ASP A 96 2.90 -12.25 9.24
CA ASP A 96 2.24 -12.29 7.95
C ASP A 96 0.74 -12.51 8.16
N TYR A 97 -0.05 -11.86 7.34
CA TYR A 97 -1.49 -12.01 7.31
C TYR A 97 -1.88 -12.63 5.97
N HIS A 98 -2.70 -13.67 6.02
CA HIS A 98 -3.25 -14.38 4.88
C HIS A 98 -4.65 -13.84 4.54
N PRO A 99 -4.81 -12.96 3.54
CA PRO A 99 -6.08 -12.27 3.30
C PRO A 99 -7.17 -13.22 2.82
N TYR A 100 -6.82 -14.22 1.99
CA TYR A 100 -7.76 -15.23 1.52
C TYR A 100 -8.40 -16.06 2.65
N LEU A 101 -7.65 -16.33 3.73
CA LEU A 101 -8.13 -17.10 4.89
C LEU A 101 -8.59 -16.22 6.06
N GLY A 102 -8.44 -14.90 5.94
CA GLY A 102 -8.79 -13.92 6.96
C GLY A 102 -8.04 -14.09 8.28
N ARG A 103 -6.80 -14.60 8.26
CA ARG A 103 -6.04 -14.95 9.48
C ARG A 103 -4.56 -14.61 9.35
N TRP A 104 -3.93 -14.49 10.51
CA TRP A 104 -2.49 -14.50 10.65
C TRP A 104 -1.90 -15.89 10.47
#